data_AF-A0A923RV06-F1
#
_entry.id   AF-A0A923RV06-F1
#
_cell.length_a   1.000
_cell.length_b   1.000
_cell.length_c   1.000
_cell.angle_alpha   90.00
_cell.angle_beta   90.00
_cell.angle_gamma   90.00
#
_symmetry.space_group_name_H-M   'P 1'
#
loop_
_entity.id
_entity.type
_entity.pdbx_description
1 polymer ?
#
loop_
_entity_poly.entity_id
_entity_poly.type
_entity_poly.pdbx_seq_one_letter_code
_entity_poly.pdbx_strand_id
1 'polypeptide(L)' 'MFQVKKTEYVNKTFRMPRELVQELESVAQQKDVSLNQLVTQCCQYALDHLDTDET' A
#
# COMPACT_ATOMS: atom_id res chain seq x y z
N MET A 1 -0.81 19.65 25.42
CA MET A 1 -1.59 20.39 24.40
C MET A 1 -1.94 19.39 23.30
N PHE A 2 -3.21 19.21 22.98
CA PHE A 2 -3.62 18.28 21.90
C PHE A 2 -3.27 18.90 20.55
N GLN A 3 -2.45 18.21 19.74
CA GLN A 3 -2.14 18.61 18.38
C GLN A 3 -2.80 17.64 17.40
N VAL A 4 -3.71 18.15 16.58
CA VAL A 4 -4.34 17.38 15.50
C VAL A 4 -3.32 17.25 14.37
N LYS A 5 -2.81 16.04 14.15
CA LYS A 5 -2.06 15.71 12.92
C LYS A 5 -3.07 15.49 11.80
N LYS A 6 -3.05 16.34 10.77
CA LYS A 6 -3.77 16.06 9.51
C LYS A 6 -2.86 15.21 8.63
N THR A 7 -3.24 13.96 8.42
CA THR A 7 -2.64 13.14 7.39
C THR A 7 -3.24 13.56 6.05
N GLU A 8 -2.42 14.09 5.16
CA GLU A 8 -2.84 14.44 3.80
C GLU A 8 -2.77 13.19 2.91
N TYR A 9 -3.85 12.90 2.19
CA TYR A 9 -3.92 11.79 1.25
C TYR A 9 -4.03 12.33 -0.17
N VAL A 10 -3.20 11.80 -1.08
CA VAL A 10 -3.24 12.16 -2.50
C VAL A 10 -3.75 10.96 -3.29
N ASN A 11 -4.79 11.17 -4.10
CA ASN A 11 -5.26 10.14 -5.03
C ASN A 11 -4.30 9.99 -6.20
N LYS A 12 -3.80 8.77 -6.43
CA LYS A 12 -2.93 8.44 -7.55
C LYS A 12 -3.38 7.14 -8.20
N THR A 13 -3.49 7.15 -9.54
CA THR A 13 -3.91 5.97 -10.32
C THR A 13 -2.70 5.33 -10.98
N PHE A 14 -2.50 4.04 -10.75
CA PHE A 14 -1.48 3.21 -11.41
C PHE A 14 -2.15 2.13 -12.25
N ARG A 15 -1.50 1.71 -13.33
CA ARG A 15 -1.92 0.53 -14.10
C ARG A 15 -1.12 -0.67 -13.58
N MET A 16 -1.83 -1.71 -13.16
CA MET A 16 -1.24 -2.96 -12.66
C MET A 16 -1.65 -4.12 -13.57
N PRO A 17 -0.84 -5.19 -13.66
CA PRO A 17 -1.24 -6.42 -14.33
C PRO A 17 -2.52 -6.99 -13.74
N ARG A 18 -3.41 -7.53 -14.58
CA ARG A 18 -4.70 -8.07 -14.15
C ARG A 18 -4.55 -9.14 -13.07
N GLU A 19 -3.61 -10.07 -13.27
CA GLU A 19 -3.39 -11.20 -12.36
C GLU A 19 -2.97 -10.71 -10.97
N LEU A 20 -2.08 -9.72 -10.90
CA LEU A 20 -1.65 -9.11 -9.65
C LEU A 20 -2.82 -8.46 -8.89
N VAL A 21 -3.69 -7.73 -9.60
CA VAL A 21 -4.89 -7.12 -8.99
C VAL A 21 -5.80 -8.19 -8.41
N GLN A 22 -6.03 -9.29 -9.12
CA GLN A 22 -6.89 -10.38 -8.65
C GLN A 22 -6.33 -11.06 -7.40
N GLU A 23 -5.02 -11.25 -7.32
CA GLU A 23 -4.38 -11.78 -6.11
C GLU A 23 -4.51 -10.81 -4.93
N LEU A 24 -4.25 -9.52 -5.16
CA LEU A 24 -4.39 -8.50 -4.12
C LEU A 24 -5.84 -8.39 -3.62
N GLU A 25 -6.84 -8.44 -4.51
CA GLU A 25 -8.26 -8.46 -4.14
C GLU A 25 -8.62 -9.69 -3.31
N SER A 26 -8.11 -10.86 -3.68
CA SER A 26 -8.33 -12.10 -2.94
C SER A 26 -7.73 -12.05 -1.53
N VAL A 27 -6.51 -11.51 -1.40
CA VAL A 27 -5.85 -11.33 -0.11
C VAL A 27 -6.59 -10.28 0.73
N ALA A 28 -6.99 -9.17 0.13
CA ALA A 28 -7.74 -8.11 0.79
C ALA A 28 -9.06 -8.65 1.38
N GLN A 29 -9.78 -9.48 0.61
CA GLN A 29 -11.01 -10.13 1.06
C GLN A 29 -10.75 -11.11 2.21
N GLN A 30 -9.72 -11.96 2.10
CA GLN A 30 -9.39 -12.93 3.16
C GLN A 30 -8.97 -12.27 4.47
N LYS A 31 -8.37 -11.07 4.40
CA LYS A 31 -7.87 -10.33 5.55
C LYS A 31 -8.83 -9.25 6.05
N ASP A 32 -10.02 -9.12 5.43
CA ASP A 32 -11.03 -8.11 5.74
C ASP A 32 -10.46 -6.68 5.72
N VAL A 33 -9.63 -6.36 4.73
CA VAL A 33 -9.04 -5.03 4.53
C VAL A 33 -9.40 -4.46 3.17
N SER A 34 -9.39 -3.13 3.05
CA SER A 34 -9.56 -2.51 1.73
C SER A 34 -8.32 -2.71 0.86
N LEU A 35 -8.55 -2.86 -0.46
CA LEU A 35 -7.45 -2.97 -1.43
C LEU A 35 -6.46 -1.80 -1.31
N ASN A 36 -6.96 -0.59 -1.06
CA ASN A 36 -6.12 0.59 -0.89
C ASN A 36 -5.22 0.50 0.36
N GLN A 37 -5.75 0.02 1.49
CA GLN A 37 -4.95 -0.22 2.70
C GLN A 37 -3.91 -1.31 2.49
N LEU A 38 -4.26 -2.39 1.77
CA LEU A 38 -3.32 -3.45 1.44
C LEU A 38 -2.19 -2.92 0.56
N VAL A 39 -2.52 -2.24 -0.53
CA VAL A 39 -1.53 -1.66 -1.46
C VAL A 39 -0.61 -0.67 -0.76
N THR A 40 -1.15 0.19 0.11
CA THR A 40 -0.34 1.15 0.89
C THR A 40 0.68 0.42 1.78
N GLN A 41 0.25 -0.65 2.47
CA GLN A 41 1.14 -1.44 3.33
C GLN A 41 2.19 -2.21 2.51
N CYS A 42 1.80 -2.79 1.37
CA CYS A 42 2.73 -3.46 0.47
C CYS A 42 3.80 -2.48 -0.03
N CYS A 43 3.41 -1.28 -0.45
CA CYS A 43 4.34 -0.24 -0.88
C CYS A 43 5.27 0.18 0.26
N GLN A 44 4.73 0.43 1.45
CA GLN A 44 5.55 0.83 2.60
C GLN A 44 6.55 -0.27 2.98
N TYR A 45 6.10 -1.51 3.08
CA TYR A 45 6.97 -2.65 3.36
C TYR A 45 8.08 -2.79 2.33
N ALA A 46 7.74 -2.69 1.04
CA ALA A 46 8.72 -2.79 -0.04
C ALA A 46 9.75 -1.64 -0.01
N LEU A 47 9.36 -0.44 0.43
CA LEU A 47 10.27 0.69 0.60
C LEU A 47 11.17 0.54 1.84
N ASP A 48 10.62 0.08 2.97
CA ASP A 48 11.38 -0.16 4.20
C ASP A 48 12.38 -1.33 4.06
N HIS A 49 12.06 -2.31 3.22
CA HIS A 49 12.91 -3.47 2.93
C HIS A 49 13.59 -3.37 1.56
N LEU A 50 13.55 -2.19 0.94
CA LEU A 50 14.33 -1.97 -0.26
C LEU A 50 15.80 -1.99 0.18
N ASP A 51 16.55 -2.94 -0.36
CA ASP A 51 17.98 -3.06 -0.13
C ASP A 51 18.62 -1.72 -0.52
N THR A 52 18.95 -0.92 0.48
CA THR A 52 19.64 0.36 0.34
C THR A 52 21.13 0.08 0.37
N ASP A 53 21.55 -0.88 -0.45
CA ASP A 53 22.94 -0.99 -0.87
C ASP A 53 23.16 0.13 -1.91
N GLU A 54 23.26 1.36 -1.39
CA GLU A 54 24.05 2.39 -2.04
C GLU A 54 25.51 1.90 -2.02
N THR A 55 25.86 1.07 -3.01
CA THR A 55 27.27 0.85 -3.37
C THR A 55 27.83 2.06 -4.12
#